data_AF-A0A2E7QFJ0-F1
#
_entry.id   AF-A0A2E7QFJ0-F1
#
_cell.length_a   1.000
_cell.length_b   1.000
_cell.length_c   1.000
_cell.angle_alpha   90.00
_cell.angle_beta   90.00
_cell.angle_gamma   90.00
#
_symmetry.space_group_name_H-M   'P 1'
#
loop_
_entity.id
_entity.type
_entity.pdbx_description
1 polymer ?
#
loop_
_entity_poly.entity_id
_entity_poly.type
_entity_poly.pdbx_seq_one_letter_code
_entity_poly.pdbx_strand_id
1 'polypeptide(L)'
;DYEEAARLLSDMGDRVFLSTGSQNLEAFTIQKDKFFLIRAVEPPESIPFDIYSLLLARGPFERSGETMLLSKYDIQVVVSKNSGGPLVAKLLAARDRKTPVIMIDRPEPPEGDLIESEEGVIDWLAGT
;
A
#
# COMPACT_ATOMS: atom_id res chain seq x y z
N ASP A 1 -10.00 -1.94 7.74
CA ASP A 1 -9.50 -3.14 7.04
C ASP A 1 -9.58 -2.92 5.52
N TYR A 2 -9.48 -3.96 4.70
CA TYR A 2 -9.52 -3.84 3.23
C TYR A 2 -10.93 -3.55 2.72
N GLU A 3 -11.95 -4.14 3.35
CA GLU A 3 -13.36 -3.99 3.03
C GLU A 3 -13.86 -2.57 3.34
N GLU A 4 -13.46 -2.00 4.48
CA GLU A 4 -13.73 -0.61 4.82
C GLU A 4 -13.00 0.34 3.85
N ALA A 5 -11.74 0.06 3.52
CA ALA A 5 -11.00 0.85 2.53
C ALA A 5 -11.71 0.83 1.16
N ALA A 6 -12.21 -0.32 0.74
CA ALA A 6 -12.98 -0.46 -0.48
C ALA A 6 -14.30 0.33 -0.43
N ARG A 7 -15.00 0.36 0.71
CA ARG A 7 -16.21 1.18 0.88
C ARG A 7 -15.92 2.68 0.82
N LEU A 8 -14.85 3.14 1.46
CA LEU A 8 -14.43 4.55 1.42
C LEU A 8 -14.10 5.02 0.00
N LEU A 9 -13.60 4.14 -0.87
CA LEU A 9 -13.28 4.48 -2.26
C LEU A 9 -14.50 4.86 -3.11
N SER A 10 -15.72 4.43 -2.75
CA SER A 10 -16.93 4.72 -3.52
C SER A 10 -17.13 6.21 -3.76
N ASP A 11 -16.76 7.05 -2.79
CA ASP A 11 -16.94 8.50 -2.85
C ASP A 11 -15.65 9.27 -3.24
N MET A 12 -14.65 8.55 -3.78
CA MET A 12 -13.35 9.12 -4.17
C MET A 12 -13.08 8.99 -5.67
N GLY A 13 -11.89 9.44 -6.10
CA GLY A 13 -11.47 9.39 -7.50
C GLY A 13 -11.45 7.99 -8.11
N ASP A 14 -11.41 7.93 -9.44
CA ASP A 14 -11.55 6.71 -10.24
C ASP A 14 -10.23 6.04 -10.58
N ARG A 15 -9.09 6.69 -10.29
CA ARG A 15 -7.76 6.12 -10.52
C ARG A 15 -7.07 5.81 -9.21
N VAL A 16 -7.10 4.54 -8.84
CA VAL A 16 -6.67 4.05 -7.53
C VAL A 16 -5.31 3.36 -7.65
N PHE A 17 -4.39 3.72 -6.75
CA PHE A 17 -3.13 3.00 -6.59
C PHE A 17 -3.17 2.07 -5.37
N LEU A 18 -3.22 0.77 -5.62
CA LEU A 18 -3.08 -0.27 -4.60
C LEU A 18 -1.60 -0.55 -4.37
N SER A 19 -1.05 0.10 -3.34
CA SER A 19 0.34 -0.10 -2.89
C SER A 19 0.45 -1.14 -1.77
N THR A 20 -0.56 -2.00 -1.63
CA THR A 20 -0.73 -3.02 -0.59
C THR A 20 -0.12 -4.37 -0.94
N GLY A 21 0.36 -4.56 -2.18
CA GLY A 21 0.89 -5.83 -2.68
C GLY A 21 -0.15 -6.62 -3.47
N SER A 22 0.07 -7.93 -3.58
CA SER A 22 -0.76 -8.87 -4.35
C SER A 22 -1.95 -9.47 -3.59
N GLN A 23 -2.04 -9.24 -2.27
CA GLN A 23 -3.07 -9.84 -1.41
C GLN A 23 -4.30 -8.94 -1.26
N ASN A 24 -5.45 -9.56 -0.96
CA ASN A 24 -6.72 -8.90 -0.65
C ASN A 24 -7.28 -8.00 -1.77
N LEU A 25 -6.90 -8.27 -3.03
CA LEU A 25 -7.41 -7.53 -4.19
C LEU A 25 -8.93 -7.70 -4.35
N GLU A 26 -9.46 -8.87 -4.00
CA GLU A 26 -10.90 -9.21 -4.05
C GLU A 26 -11.79 -8.19 -3.31
N ALA A 27 -11.30 -7.59 -2.22
CA ALA A 27 -12.05 -6.60 -1.45
C ALA A 27 -12.44 -5.35 -2.28
N PHE A 28 -11.65 -5.01 -3.31
CA PHE A 28 -11.85 -3.83 -4.14
C PHE A 28 -12.74 -4.07 -5.37
N THR A 29 -13.19 -5.31 -5.61
CA THR A 29 -14.02 -5.70 -6.78
C THR A 29 -15.40 -5.04 -6.80
N ILE A 30 -15.84 -4.52 -5.65
CA ILE A 30 -17.08 -3.72 -5.54
C ILE A 30 -16.99 -2.38 -6.31
N GLN A 31 -15.79 -1.91 -6.64
CA GLN A 31 -15.52 -0.65 -7.34
C GLN A 31 -15.29 -0.87 -8.85
N LYS A 32 -16.32 -1.37 -9.55
CA LYS A 32 -16.21 -1.91 -10.92
C LYS A 32 -15.71 -0.93 -11.99
N ASP A 33 -16.05 0.34 -11.86
CA ASP A 33 -15.74 1.36 -12.89
C ASP A 33 -14.38 2.06 -12.66
N LYS A 34 -13.65 1.69 -11.60
CA LYS A 34 -12.38 2.31 -11.25
C LYS A 34 -11.20 1.62 -11.93
N PHE A 35 -10.21 2.42 -12.31
CA PHE A 35 -8.91 1.95 -12.74
C PHE A 35 -8.02 1.62 -11.54
N PHE A 36 -7.40 0.44 -11.56
CA PHE A 36 -6.47 0.00 -10.51
C PHE A 36 -5.03 -0.11 -11.02
N LEU A 37 -4.14 0.73 -10.50
CA LEU A 37 -2.71 0.46 -10.53
C LEU A 37 -2.37 -0.44 -9.34
N ILE A 38 -1.82 -1.61 -9.59
CA ILE A 38 -1.43 -2.59 -8.57
C ILE A 38 0.09 -2.64 -8.56
N ARG A 39 0.72 -2.43 -7.40
CA ARG A 39 2.15 -2.70 -7.25
C ARG A 39 2.37 -3.89 -6.33
N ALA A 40 3.06 -4.90 -6.87
CA ALA A 40 3.44 -6.10 -6.14
C ALA A 40 4.90 -6.47 -6.45
N VAL A 41 5.50 -7.26 -5.56
CA VAL A 41 6.87 -7.79 -5.78
C VAL A 41 6.81 -9.00 -6.70
N GLU A 42 5.84 -9.87 -6.45
CA GLU A 42 5.53 -11.06 -7.25
C GLU A 42 4.12 -10.90 -7.85
N PRO A 43 3.86 -11.49 -9.03
CA PRO A 43 2.53 -11.44 -9.62
C PRO A 43 1.51 -12.13 -8.71
N PRO A 44 0.30 -11.55 -8.55
CA PRO A 44 -0.80 -12.25 -7.88
C PRO A 44 -1.23 -13.48 -8.70
N GLU A 45 -1.80 -14.48 -8.04
CA GLU A 45 -2.35 -15.69 -8.70
C GLU A 45 -3.46 -15.33 -9.70
N SER A 46 -4.28 -14.35 -9.35
CA SER A 46 -5.32 -13.79 -10.21
C SER A 46 -5.47 -12.29 -9.96
N ILE A 47 -5.96 -11.55 -10.97
CA ILE A 47 -6.32 -10.14 -10.85
C ILE A 47 -7.82 -10.02 -11.11
N PRO A 48 -8.63 -9.66 -10.10
CA PRO A 48 -10.08 -9.68 -10.21
C PRO A 48 -10.67 -8.35 -10.73
N PHE A 49 -9.92 -7.61 -11.56
CA PHE A 49 -10.33 -6.31 -12.09
C PHE A 49 -10.37 -6.32 -13.61
N ASP A 50 -11.35 -5.63 -14.18
CA ASP A 50 -11.46 -5.46 -15.63
C ASP A 50 -10.51 -4.36 -16.15
N ILE A 51 -10.30 -3.30 -15.36
CA ILE A 51 -9.53 -2.12 -15.74
C ILE A 51 -8.35 -1.93 -14.78
N TYR A 52 -7.18 -2.45 -15.14
CA TYR A 52 -6.00 -2.39 -14.28
C TYR A 52 -4.67 -2.25 -15.01
N SER A 53 -3.62 -2.01 -14.23
CA SER A 53 -2.24 -2.21 -14.63
C SER A 53 -1.46 -2.81 -13.47
N LEU A 54 -0.66 -3.84 -13.74
CA LEU A 54 0.24 -4.46 -12.77
C LEU A 54 1.66 -3.91 -12.94
N LEU A 55 2.22 -3.39 -11.86
CA LEU A 55 3.61 -2.99 -11.74
C LEU A 55 4.34 -3.97 -10.81
N LEU A 56 5.19 -4.82 -11.40
CA LEU A 56 6.10 -5.67 -10.64
C LEU A 56 7.34 -4.87 -10.26
N ALA A 57 7.49 -4.58 -8.97
CA ALA A 57 8.62 -3.80 -8.48
C ALA A 57 8.92 -4.10 -7.02
N ARG A 58 10.21 -4.11 -6.68
CA ARG A 58 10.71 -4.20 -5.31
C ARG A 58 11.38 -2.89 -4.93
N GLY A 59 11.12 -2.42 -3.72
CA GLY A 59 11.76 -1.22 -3.18
C GLY A 59 13.25 -1.44 -2.83
N PRO A 60 13.93 -0.40 -2.33
CA PRO A 60 13.37 0.88 -1.91
C PRO A 60 12.89 1.74 -3.09
N PHE A 61 11.83 2.53 -2.87
CA PHE A 61 11.31 3.47 -3.86
C PHE A 61 11.71 4.90 -3.48
N GLU A 62 12.11 5.69 -4.46
CA GLU A 62 12.42 7.10 -4.26
C GLU A 62 11.18 7.99 -4.41
N ARG A 63 11.13 9.08 -3.66
CA ARG A 63 10.01 10.06 -3.70
C ARG A 63 9.77 10.63 -5.11
N SER A 64 10.84 10.93 -5.84
CA SER A 64 10.77 11.43 -7.24
C SER A 64 10.14 10.39 -8.17
N GLY A 65 10.57 9.13 -8.05
CA GLY A 65 10.00 8.00 -8.78
C GLY A 65 8.52 7.79 -8.46
N GLU A 66 8.15 7.84 -7.17
CA GLU A 66 6.75 7.74 -6.76
C GLU A 66 5.91 8.91 -7.30
N THR A 67 6.43 10.14 -7.27
CA THR A 67 5.71 11.32 -7.79
C THR A 67 5.47 11.19 -9.30
N MET A 68 6.48 10.70 -10.03
CA MET A 68 6.37 10.44 -11.46
C MET A 68 5.38 9.31 -11.76
N LEU A 69 5.40 8.24 -10.96
CA LEU A 69 4.47 7.11 -11.09
C LEU A 69 3.03 7.58 -10.92
N LEU A 70 2.75 8.30 -9.84
CA LEU A 70 1.43 8.85 -9.58
C LEU A 70 0.98 9.78 -10.73
N SER A 71 1.91 10.50 -11.38
CA SER A 71 1.61 11.42 -12.49
C SER A 71 1.32 10.68 -13.78
N LYS A 72 2.15 9.69 -14.11
CA LYS A 72 2.01 8.86 -15.31
C LYS A 72 0.66 8.16 -15.35
N TYR A 73 0.18 7.68 -14.20
CA TYR A 73 -1.09 6.97 -14.06
C TYR A 73 -2.23 7.87 -13.57
N ASP A 74 -2.03 9.21 -13.53
CA ASP A 74 -3.01 10.18 -13.04
C ASP A 74 -3.73 9.72 -11.77
N ILE A 75 -2.97 9.22 -10.80
CA ILE A 75 -3.52 8.60 -9.59
C ILE A 75 -4.22 9.66 -8.75
N GLN A 76 -5.45 9.36 -8.38
CA GLN A 76 -6.35 10.21 -7.61
C GLN A 76 -6.52 9.74 -6.18
N VAL A 77 -6.29 8.45 -5.89
CA VAL A 77 -6.32 7.90 -4.53
C VAL A 77 -5.22 6.86 -4.36
N VAL A 78 -4.50 6.88 -3.24
CA VAL A 78 -3.56 5.82 -2.88
C VAL A 78 -4.15 4.99 -1.75
N VAL A 79 -4.23 3.67 -1.92
CA VAL A 79 -4.47 2.73 -0.82
C VAL A 79 -3.14 2.13 -0.41
N SER A 80 -2.86 2.17 0.89
CA SER A 80 -1.61 1.66 1.43
C SER A 80 -1.87 0.86 2.70
N LYS A 81 -0.98 -0.07 3.02
CA LYS A 81 -0.90 -0.72 4.34
C LYS A 81 0.10 0.02 5.22
N ASN A 82 -0.22 0.21 6.50
CA ASN A 82 0.74 0.72 7.47
C ASN A 82 1.80 -0.36 7.74
N SER A 83 2.92 -0.28 7.01
CA SER A 83 3.94 -1.33 6.98
C SER A 83 4.96 -1.19 8.12
N GLY A 84 4.88 -0.13 8.93
CA GLY A 84 5.78 0.14 10.07
C GLY A 84 7.23 0.48 9.71
N GLY A 85 7.66 0.31 8.45
CA GLY A 85 9.03 0.62 8.01
C GLY A 85 9.26 2.11 7.71
N PRO A 86 10.54 2.55 7.66
CA PRO A 86 10.93 3.95 7.40
C PRO A 86 10.61 4.43 5.97
N LEU A 87 10.11 3.54 5.11
CA LEU A 87 9.86 3.78 3.68
C LEU A 87 8.59 4.61 3.45
N VAL A 88 8.72 5.93 3.63
CA VAL A 88 7.63 6.92 3.48
C VAL A 88 7.48 7.50 2.07
N ALA A 89 8.28 7.08 1.09
CA ALA A 89 8.38 7.73 -0.22
C ALA A 89 7.03 7.93 -0.93
N LYS A 90 6.15 6.93 -0.89
CA LYS A 90 4.81 6.98 -1.49
C LYS A 90 3.88 7.99 -0.79
N LEU A 91 3.99 8.10 0.54
CA LEU A 91 3.22 9.05 1.34
C LEU A 91 3.70 10.48 1.12
N LEU A 92 5.02 10.67 0.95
CA LEU A 92 5.60 11.95 0.59
C LEU A 92 5.16 12.38 -0.82
N ALA A 93 5.20 11.47 -1.80
CA ALA A 93 4.73 11.74 -3.15
C ALA A 93 3.22 12.05 -3.22
N ALA A 94 2.40 11.30 -2.48
CA ALA A 94 0.97 11.58 -2.38
C ALA A 94 0.73 12.98 -1.77
N ARG A 95 1.48 13.34 -0.72
CA ARG A 95 1.42 14.66 -0.08
C ARG A 95 1.79 15.78 -1.03
N ASP A 96 2.86 15.64 -1.81
CA ASP A 96 3.30 16.64 -2.79
C ASP A 96 2.23 16.95 -3.83
N ARG A 97 1.43 15.94 -4.17
CA ARG A 97 0.34 16.03 -5.14
C ARG A 97 -1.02 16.32 -4.51
N LYS A 98 -1.10 16.40 -3.19
CA LYS A 98 -2.38 16.45 -2.45
C LYS A 98 -3.32 15.28 -2.82
N THR A 99 -2.75 14.13 -3.18
CA THR A 99 -3.49 12.90 -3.45
C THR A 99 -3.93 12.28 -2.13
N PRO A 100 -5.24 12.05 -1.89
CA PRO A 100 -5.72 11.39 -0.69
C PRO A 100 -5.12 9.99 -0.54
N VAL A 101 -4.89 9.60 0.71
CA VAL A 101 -4.37 8.28 1.08
C VAL A 101 -5.36 7.60 2.01
N ILE A 102 -5.83 6.42 1.62
CA ILE A 102 -6.52 5.49 2.52
C ILE A 102 -5.47 4.59 3.15
N MET A 103 -5.37 4.68 4.47
CA MET A 103 -4.44 3.87 5.25
C MET A 103 -5.18 2.66 5.84
N ILE A 104 -4.72 1.47 5.48
CA ILE A 104 -5.15 0.24 6.15
C ILE A 104 -4.30 0.06 7.40
N ASP A 105 -4.97 0.03 8.55
CA ASP A 105 -4.33 -0.13 9.85
C ASP A 105 -3.53 -1.42 9.96
N ARG A 106 -2.53 -1.38 10.84
CA ARG A 106 -1.77 -2.56 11.22
C ARG A 106 -2.69 -3.45 12.06
N PRO A 107 -2.84 -4.74 11.74
CA PRO A 107 -3.55 -5.66 12.65
C PRO A 107 -2.87 -5.68 14.02
N GLU A 108 -3.64 -5.98 15.06
CA GLU A 108 -3.11 -6.08 16.42
C GLU A 108 -1.93 -7.06 16.46
N PRO A 109 -0.82 -6.68 17.13
CA PRO A 109 0.29 -7.59 17.29
C PRO A 109 -0.13 -8.78 18.17
N PRO A 110 0.42 -9.98 17.94
CA PRO A 110 0.24 -11.10 18.86
C PRO A 110 0.80 -10.76 20.25
N GLU A 111 0.33 -11.45 21.29
CA GLU A 111 0.89 -11.31 22.64
C GLU A 111 2.40 -11.65 22.65
N GLY A 112 3.20 -10.82 23.32
CA GLY A 112 4.64 -11.00 23.46
C GLY A 112 5.39 -9.68 23.67
N ASP A 113 6.69 -9.80 23.90
CA ASP A 113 7.58 -8.64 24.06
C ASP A 113 7.68 -7.87 22.73
N LEU A 114 7.45 -6.56 22.79
CA LEU A 114 7.68 -5.66 21.66
C LEU A 114 9.09 -5.08 21.76
N ILE A 115 9.93 -5.41 20.80
CA ILE A 115 11.28 -4.86 20.68
C ILE A 115 11.33 -4.03 19.40
N GLU A 116 11.58 -2.73 19.56
CA GLU A 116 11.44 -1.74 18.47
C GLU A 116 12.76 -1.44 17.73
N SER A 117 13.84 -2.16 18.04
CA SER A 117 15.17 -1.95 17.48
C SER A 117 15.89 -3.25 17.18
N GLU A 118 16.70 -3.27 16.11
CA GLU A 118 17.57 -4.41 15.78
C GLU A 118 18.52 -4.75 16.94
N GLU A 119 19.09 -3.74 17.60
CA GLU A 119 19.99 -3.91 18.75
C GLU A 119 19.30 -4.60 19.92
N GLY A 120 18.12 -4.11 20.34
CA GLY A 120 17.34 -4.77 21.39
C GLY A 120 16.94 -6.22 21.06
N VAL A 121 16.79 -6.57 19.78
CA VAL A 121 16.50 -7.97 19.39
C VAL A 121 17.74 -8.84 19.60
N ILE A 122 18.93 -8.31 19.32
CA ILE A 122 20.20 -9.00 19.56
C ILE A 122 20.39 -9.24 21.06
N ASP A 123 20.14 -8.23 21.90
CA ASP A 123 20.26 -8.35 23.36
C ASP A 123 19.29 -9.40 23.93
N TRP A 124 18.03 -9.37 23.48
CA TRP A 124 17.02 -10.35 23.87
C TRP A 124 17.41 -11.79 23.47
N LEU A 125 17.95 -11.98 22.26
CA LEU A 125 18.47 -13.27 21.82
C LEU A 125 19.69 -13.74 22.62
N ALA A 126 20.52 -12.80 23.07
CA ALA A 126 21.68 -13.07 23.91
C ALA A 126 21.31 -13.35 25.38
N GLY A 127 20.06 -13.07 25.79
CA GLY A 127 19.59 -13.19 27.17
C GLY A 127 20.26 -12.17 28.11
N THR A 128 20.69 -11.04 27.55
CA THR A 128 21.39 -9.95 28.26
C THR A 128 20.50 -8.74 28.44
#